data_AF-A0A0H5S7J7-F1
#
_entry.id   AF-A0A0H5S7J7-F1
#
_cell.length_a   1.000
_cell.length_b   1.000
_cell.length_c   1.000
_cell.angle_alpha   90.00
_cell.angle_beta   90.00
_cell.angle_gamma   90.00
#
_symmetry.space_group_name_H-M   'P 1'
#
loop_
_entity.id
_entity.type
_entity.pdbx_description
1 polymer ?
#
loop_
_entity_poly.entity_id
_entity_poly.type
_entity_poly.pdbx_seq_one_letter_code
_entity_poly.pdbx_strand_id
1 'polypeptide(L)'
;MQNIYAIDWNEDAIEALKRSLQINCVQDRCTVIQGDSRKVTPQGVADRVNIGLLPSSRPYWLAACKCLKSTGGILHIHEAIRTSEQQSGSLEPSNKPAAYSKLIKNENATSMSEEIALHELTDTTNICGENRTAMEKNDKNKIFFSKSIDNSAIQCEETNTAKHDGTVKKRKFSRSATIIKEMESRILPNGQIDDRFKEEKWSTISHILQNFAMTCATNCTQYLNNIHDEKDKVWTCTILEVNTVKSYHMQTDHIVVDLLCRPEDEKVKHNELQTQGEYG
;
A
#
# COMPACT_ATOMS: atom_id res chain seq x y z
N MET A 1 -12.17 -19.64 19.56
CA MET A 1 -11.42 -20.29 18.45
C MET A 1 -10.61 -19.22 17.74
N GLN A 2 -9.39 -19.55 17.30
CA GLN A 2 -8.59 -18.67 16.45
C GLN A 2 -8.93 -18.95 14.98
N ASN A 3 -9.31 -17.90 14.24
CA ASN A 3 -9.64 -17.97 12.81
C ASN A 3 -8.56 -17.23 12.01
N ILE A 4 -8.23 -17.75 10.84
CA ILE A 4 -7.25 -17.16 9.91
C ILE A 4 -8.00 -16.62 8.69
N TYR A 5 -7.58 -15.46 8.20
CA TYR A 5 -7.96 -14.98 6.88
C TYR A 5 -6.73 -15.13 5.97
N ALA A 6 -6.89 -15.88 4.88
CA ALA A 6 -5.85 -16.06 3.88
C ALA A 6 -6.29 -15.41 2.57
N ILE A 7 -5.49 -14.47 2.08
CA ILE A 7 -5.83 -13.66 0.90
C ILE A 7 -4.76 -13.88 -0.15
N ASP A 8 -5.17 -14.28 -1.34
CA ASP A 8 -4.29 -14.37 -2.51
C ASP A 8 -5.08 -14.01 -3.77
N TRP A 9 -4.43 -13.41 -4.75
CA TRP A 9 -5.04 -13.05 -6.02
C TRP A 9 -4.89 -14.14 -7.09
N ASN A 10 -3.93 -15.06 -6.92
CA ASN A 10 -3.63 -16.12 -7.88
C ASN A 10 -4.58 -17.31 -7.65
N GLU A 11 -5.27 -17.74 -8.71
CA GLU A 11 -6.29 -18.78 -8.63
C GLU A 11 -5.70 -20.14 -8.26
N ASP A 12 -4.55 -20.50 -8.84
CA ASP A 12 -3.84 -21.75 -8.56
C ASP A 12 -3.39 -21.81 -7.09
N ALA A 13 -2.89 -20.69 -6.55
CA ALA A 13 -2.49 -20.58 -5.15
C ALA A 13 -3.69 -20.75 -4.21
N ILE A 14 -4.84 -20.17 -4.56
CA ILE A 14 -6.09 -20.33 -3.81
C ILE A 14 -6.57 -21.78 -3.85
N GLU A 15 -6.51 -22.43 -5.01
CA GLU A 15 -6.91 -23.83 -5.13
C GLU A 15 -5.97 -24.75 -4.32
N ALA A 16 -4.66 -24.56 -4.46
CA ALA A 16 -3.66 -25.30 -3.69
C ALA A 16 -3.84 -25.11 -2.18
N LEU A 17 -4.10 -23.87 -1.73
CA LEU A 17 -4.39 -23.56 -0.34
C LEU A 17 -5.65 -24.28 0.16
N LYS A 18 -6.75 -24.24 -0.60
CA LYS A 18 -8.00 -24.92 -0.23
C LYS A 18 -7.79 -26.43 -0.10
N ARG A 19 -7.08 -27.06 -1.05
CA ARG A 19 -6.72 -28.49 -0.98
C ARG A 19 -5.87 -28.78 0.25
N SER A 20 -4.87 -27.94 0.55
CA SER A 20 -4.02 -28.08 1.73
C SER A 20 -4.82 -27.99 3.03
N LEU A 21 -5.72 -27.02 3.16
CA LEU A 21 -6.60 -26.87 4.33
C LEU A 21 -7.49 -28.10 4.55
N GLN A 22 -8.02 -28.68 3.47
CA GLN A 22 -8.84 -29.89 3.53
C GLN A 22 -8.03 -31.12 3.95
N ILE A 23 -6.87 -31.35 3.34
CA ILE A 23 -5.99 -32.49 3.67
C ILE A 23 -5.53 -32.42 5.13
N ASN A 24 -5.33 -31.22 5.66
CA ASN A 24 -4.94 -31.00 7.05
C ASN A 24 -6.15 -30.91 8.01
N CYS A 25 -7.39 -31.05 7.53
CA CYS A 25 -8.62 -30.98 8.34
C CYS A 25 -8.75 -29.69 9.16
N VAL A 26 -8.36 -28.54 8.60
CA VAL A 26 -8.40 -27.22 9.25
C VAL A 26 -9.15 -26.16 8.44
N GLN A 27 -9.93 -26.59 7.46
CA GLN A 27 -10.71 -25.70 6.58
C GLN A 27 -11.75 -24.86 7.32
N ASP A 28 -12.24 -25.31 8.48
CA ASP A 28 -13.17 -24.59 9.35
C ASP A 28 -12.52 -23.42 10.10
N ARG A 29 -11.19 -23.35 10.12
CA ARG A 29 -10.40 -22.33 10.82
C ARG A 29 -9.76 -21.30 9.90
N CYS A 30 -10.00 -21.38 8.59
CA CYS A 30 -9.40 -20.49 7.60
C CYS A 30 -10.43 -20.02 6.59
N THR A 31 -10.66 -18.71 6.55
CA THR A 31 -11.44 -18.05 5.51
C THR A 31 -10.51 -17.65 4.38
N VAL A 32 -10.68 -18.29 3.21
CA VAL A 32 -9.90 -18.02 2.01
C VAL A 32 -10.62 -16.95 1.17
N ILE A 33 -9.93 -15.84 0.87
CA ILE A 33 -10.45 -14.72 0.08
C ILE A 33 -9.59 -14.58 -1.17
N GLN A 34 -10.20 -14.68 -2.35
CA GLN A 34 -9.50 -14.45 -3.60
C GLN A 34 -9.57 -12.97 -3.99
N GLY A 35 -8.42 -12.35 -4.27
CA GLY A 35 -8.32 -11.00 -4.82
C GLY A 35 -7.11 -10.21 -4.36
N ASP A 36 -6.97 -8.99 -4.90
CA ASP A 36 -5.94 -8.04 -4.47
C ASP A 36 -6.17 -7.65 -3.00
N SER A 37 -5.24 -8.00 -2.12
CA SER A 37 -5.37 -7.76 -0.68
C SER A 37 -5.49 -6.28 -0.33
N ARG A 38 -5.11 -5.34 -1.20
CA ARG A 38 -5.38 -3.91 -0.96
C ARG A 38 -6.86 -3.55 -1.04
N LYS A 39 -7.67 -4.40 -1.69
CA LYS A 39 -9.09 -4.18 -1.97
C LYS A 39 -10.01 -5.08 -1.15
N VAL A 40 -9.64 -6.35 -0.98
CA VAL A 40 -10.53 -7.38 -0.41
C VAL A 40 -10.28 -7.68 1.07
N THR A 41 -9.31 -7.01 1.67
CA THR A 41 -8.92 -7.24 3.06
C THR A 41 -10.04 -6.88 4.05
N PRO A 42 -10.39 -7.77 4.99
CA PRO A 42 -11.34 -7.46 6.04
C PRO A 42 -10.76 -6.43 7.02
N GLN A 43 -11.59 -5.50 7.49
CA GLN A 43 -11.15 -4.39 8.34
C GLN A 43 -11.51 -4.64 9.80
N GLY A 44 -10.63 -4.28 10.73
CA GLY A 44 -10.94 -4.32 12.17
C GLY A 44 -11.05 -5.71 12.79
N VAL A 45 -10.47 -6.75 12.18
CA VAL A 45 -10.66 -8.16 12.60
C VAL A 45 -9.42 -8.85 13.16
N ALA A 46 -8.21 -8.33 12.89
CA ALA A 46 -6.97 -9.05 13.10
C ALA A 46 -6.23 -8.60 14.37
N ASP A 47 -5.81 -9.57 15.19
CA ASP A 47 -4.82 -9.36 16.26
C ASP A 47 -3.37 -9.40 15.71
N ARG A 48 -3.17 -10.06 14.57
CA ARG A 48 -1.89 -10.17 13.87
C ARG A 48 -2.12 -10.20 12.36
N VAL A 49 -1.26 -9.52 11.62
CA VAL A 49 -1.28 -9.48 10.15
C VAL A 49 0.10 -9.89 9.63
N ASN A 50 0.12 -10.87 8.73
CA ASN A 50 1.34 -11.29 8.02
C ASN A 50 1.35 -10.71 6.61
N ILE A 51 2.38 -9.93 6.28
CA ILE A 51 2.56 -9.32 4.95
C ILE A 51 3.78 -9.98 4.29
N GLY A 52 3.59 -11.23 3.87
CA GLY A 52 4.60 -12.08 3.25
C GLY A 52 4.85 -11.81 1.76
N LEU A 53 4.92 -10.55 1.35
CA LEU A 53 5.05 -10.16 -0.06
C LEU A 53 6.48 -9.72 -0.40
N LEU A 54 7.03 -10.28 -1.49
CA LEU A 54 8.34 -9.94 -2.04
C LEU A 54 8.21 -9.53 -3.52
N PRO A 55 9.09 -8.65 -4.04
CA PRO A 55 10.23 -8.07 -3.35
C PRO A 55 9.87 -6.98 -2.32
N SER A 56 8.70 -6.35 -2.44
CA SER A 56 8.29 -5.28 -1.52
C SER A 56 6.86 -5.40 -1.00
N SER A 57 6.69 -5.08 0.28
CA SER A 57 5.41 -5.04 0.97
C SER A 57 4.83 -3.63 1.12
N ARG A 58 5.58 -2.58 0.76
CA ARG A 58 5.19 -1.16 0.95
C ARG A 58 3.77 -0.82 0.48
N PRO A 59 3.31 -1.27 -0.71
CA PRO A 59 1.96 -0.94 -1.18
C PRO A 59 0.82 -1.52 -0.34
N TYR A 60 1.13 -2.44 0.58
CA TYR A 60 0.16 -3.20 1.37
C TYR A 60 0.09 -2.76 2.84
N TRP A 61 1.00 -1.90 3.30
CA TRP A 61 1.05 -1.44 4.69
C TRP A 61 -0.27 -0.80 5.16
N LEU A 62 -0.87 0.06 4.33
CA LEU A 62 -2.17 0.67 4.65
C LEU A 62 -3.29 -0.38 4.78
N ALA A 63 -3.34 -1.35 3.88
CA ALA A 63 -4.33 -2.43 3.93
C ALA A 63 -4.14 -3.28 5.19
N ALA A 64 -2.90 -3.57 5.55
CA ALA A 64 -2.57 -4.30 6.77
C ALA A 64 -2.95 -3.52 8.04
N CYS A 65 -2.71 -2.21 8.08
CA CYS A 65 -3.16 -1.35 9.19
C CYS A 65 -4.68 -1.40 9.35
N LYS A 66 -5.44 -1.38 8.24
CA LYS A 66 -6.91 -1.50 8.28
C LYS A 66 -7.41 -2.85 8.82
N CYS A 67 -6.62 -3.93 8.71
CA CYS A 67 -6.99 -5.22 9.30
C CYS A 67 -7.08 -5.17 10.82
N LEU A 68 -6.22 -4.36 11.45
CA LEU A 68 -6.02 -4.40 12.89
C LEU A 68 -7.31 -4.00 13.61
N LYS A 69 -7.61 -4.72 14.70
CA LYS A 69 -8.70 -4.35 15.60
C LYS A 69 -8.44 -2.98 16.21
N SER A 70 -9.50 -2.33 16.71
CA SER A 70 -9.37 -1.06 17.44
C SER A 70 -8.54 -1.16 18.73
N THR A 71 -8.30 -2.36 19.25
CA THR A 71 -7.40 -2.63 20.38
C THR A 71 -5.92 -2.73 19.99
N GLY A 72 -5.61 -2.67 18.69
CA GLY A 72 -4.27 -2.88 18.15
C GLY A 72 -3.96 -4.34 17.82
N GLY A 73 -2.69 -4.59 17.54
CA GLY A 73 -2.19 -5.91 17.15
C GLY A 73 -0.75 -5.85 16.62
N ILE A 74 -0.32 -6.91 15.93
CA ILE A 74 1.05 -7.04 15.41
C ILE A 74 1.06 -7.09 13.88
N LEU A 75 1.95 -6.31 13.26
CA LEU A 75 2.26 -6.42 11.83
C LEU A 75 3.60 -7.15 11.65
N HIS A 76 3.60 -8.23 10.87
CA HIS A 76 4.79 -9.01 10.50
C HIS A 76 5.11 -8.72 9.03
N ILE A 77 6.15 -7.93 8.77
CA ILE A 77 6.36 -7.25 7.49
C ILE A 77 7.61 -7.79 6.80
N HIS A 78 7.43 -8.43 5.65
CA HIS A 78 8.52 -8.95 4.83
C HIS A 78 8.99 -7.90 3.81
N GLU A 79 10.29 -7.89 3.52
CA GLU A 79 10.87 -7.06 2.46
C GLU A 79 12.18 -7.67 1.96
N ALA A 80 12.47 -7.52 0.67
CA ALA A 80 13.79 -7.76 0.10
C ALA A 80 14.56 -6.44 0.01
N ILE A 81 15.65 -6.32 0.76
CA ILE A 81 16.45 -5.10 0.88
C ILE A 81 17.84 -5.34 0.32
N ARG A 82 18.26 -4.48 -0.60
CA ARG A 82 19.66 -4.43 -1.05
C ARG A 82 20.52 -3.84 0.06
N THR A 83 21.48 -4.61 0.54
CA THR A 83 22.37 -4.25 1.64
C THR A 83 23.74 -3.76 1.18
N SER A 84 24.01 -3.74 -0.12
CA SER A 84 25.17 -3.02 -0.65
C SER A 84 24.86 -1.61 -1.07
N GLU A 85 25.73 -0.71 -0.64
CA GLU A 85 25.91 0.61 -1.23
C GLU A 85 26.53 0.42 -2.61
N GLN A 86 25.71 0.14 -3.63
CA GLN A 86 26.15 0.53 -4.96
C GLN A 86 26.24 2.05 -4.94
N GLN A 87 27.45 2.59 -5.07
CA GLN A 87 27.64 4.00 -5.42
C GLN A 87 26.80 4.25 -6.66
N SER A 88 25.61 4.84 -6.48
CA SER A 88 24.89 5.42 -7.59
C SER A 88 25.78 6.55 -8.08
N GLY A 89 26.57 6.30 -9.12
CA GLY A 89 27.20 7.38 -9.86
C GLY A 89 26.12 8.41 -10.16
N SER A 90 26.31 9.63 -9.67
CA SER A 90 25.39 10.74 -9.90
C SER A 90 25.20 10.88 -11.40
N LEU A 91 24.04 10.49 -11.91
CA LEU A 91 23.52 11.06 -13.14
C LEU A 91 22.89 12.39 -12.73
N GLU A 92 23.74 13.42 -12.67
CA GLU A 92 23.30 14.80 -12.64
C GLU A 92 22.31 15.02 -13.80
N PRO A 93 21.13 15.62 -13.56
CA PRO A 93 20.26 16.06 -14.63
C PRO A 93 20.93 17.26 -15.30
N SER A 94 21.68 17.02 -16.38
CA SER A 94 22.23 18.10 -17.19
C SER A 94 21.08 18.86 -17.86
N ASN A 95 20.80 20.06 -17.36
CA ASN A 95 19.97 21.05 -18.05
C ASN A 95 20.65 21.47 -19.35
N LYS A 96 20.15 21.00 -20.50
CA LYS A 96 20.36 21.66 -21.80
C LYS A 96 19.04 21.75 -22.57
N PRO A 97 18.70 22.93 -23.12
CA PRO A 97 17.39 23.20 -23.68
C PRO A 97 17.19 22.57 -25.07
N ALA A 98 15.91 22.37 -25.39
CA ALA A 98 15.36 21.70 -26.55
C ALA A 98 15.84 22.23 -27.91
N ALA A 99 16.04 21.30 -28.84
CA ALA A 99 15.90 21.54 -30.27
C ALA A 99 15.40 20.25 -30.95
N TYR A 100 14.08 20.10 -31.07
CA TYR A 100 13.49 19.13 -31.99
C TYR A 100 12.74 19.89 -33.09
N SER A 101 13.47 20.24 -34.14
CA SER A 101 12.89 20.69 -35.39
C SER A 101 12.65 19.47 -36.29
N LYS A 102 11.39 19.29 -36.71
CA LYS A 102 10.88 18.67 -37.96
C LYS A 102 11.53 17.31 -38.34
N LEU A 103 10.75 16.24 -38.53
CA LEU A 103 10.05 16.02 -39.80
C LEU A 103 8.98 14.91 -39.64
N ILE A 104 7.89 15.08 -40.40
CA ILE A 104 6.72 14.21 -40.51
C ILE A 104 6.81 13.37 -41.80
N LYS A 105 6.20 12.16 -41.76
CA LYS A 105 5.75 11.25 -42.87
C LYS A 105 6.83 10.35 -43.51
N ASN A 106 6.62 9.08 -43.87
CA ASN A 106 5.43 8.37 -44.39
C ASN A 106 5.54 6.82 -44.21
N GLU A 107 4.44 6.13 -44.54
CA GLU A 107 4.13 4.69 -44.40
C GLU A 107 4.83 3.70 -45.36
N ASN A 108 4.76 2.42 -44.97
CA ASN A 108 4.73 1.14 -45.71
C ASN A 108 6.01 0.33 -46.02
N ALA A 109 5.86 -0.99 -45.76
CA ALA A 109 6.46 -2.20 -46.39
C ALA A 109 7.36 -3.11 -45.52
N THR A 110 6.77 -4.24 -45.12
CA THR A 110 7.19 -5.65 -45.30
C THR A 110 8.62 -6.14 -44.97
N SER A 111 8.63 -7.28 -44.25
CA SER A 111 9.52 -8.48 -44.38
C SER A 111 10.81 -8.61 -43.54
N MET A 112 10.83 -9.70 -42.73
CA MET A 112 11.90 -10.69 -42.43
C MET A 112 13.23 -10.16 -41.84
N SER A 113 13.98 -10.80 -40.95
CA SER A 113 14.07 -12.09 -40.21
C SER A 113 15.12 -11.83 -39.10
N GLU A 114 15.16 -12.52 -37.96
CA GLU A 114 15.98 -13.72 -37.78
C GLU A 114 15.67 -14.38 -36.42
N GLU A 115 15.52 -15.69 -36.52
CA GLU A 115 15.33 -16.70 -35.48
C GLU A 115 16.70 -17.15 -34.92
N ILE A 116 16.70 -17.79 -33.74
CA ILE A 116 17.49 -18.97 -33.33
C ILE A 116 17.26 -19.11 -31.81
N ALA A 117 16.34 -19.98 -31.39
CA ALA A 117 16.49 -21.43 -31.13
C ALA A 117 16.80 -21.66 -29.64
N LEU A 118 16.34 -22.68 -28.90
CA LEU A 118 15.58 -23.93 -29.09
C LEU A 118 15.48 -24.48 -27.62
N HIS A 119 14.60 -25.37 -27.15
CA HIS A 119 13.59 -26.24 -27.74
C HIS A 119 12.67 -26.71 -26.59
N GLU A 120 11.41 -26.92 -26.94
CA GLU A 120 10.35 -27.60 -26.19
C GLU A 120 10.57 -29.13 -26.08
N LEU A 121 9.63 -29.82 -25.44
CA LEU A 121 8.75 -30.87 -26.01
C LEU A 121 7.75 -31.19 -24.87
N THR A 122 6.48 -30.79 -24.91
CA THR A 122 5.33 -31.34 -25.69
C THR A 122 5.22 -32.87 -25.54
N ASP A 123 4.03 -33.47 -25.36
CA ASP A 123 2.87 -33.36 -26.23
C ASP A 123 1.52 -33.57 -25.54
N THR A 124 0.56 -32.80 -26.05
CA THR A 124 -0.88 -33.00 -26.05
C THR A 124 -1.31 -34.23 -26.85
N THR A 125 -2.48 -34.79 -26.52
CA THR A 125 -3.40 -35.27 -27.58
C THR A 125 -4.78 -34.66 -27.37
N ASN A 126 -5.34 -34.24 -28.49
CA ASN A 126 -6.51 -33.42 -28.72
C ASN A 126 -7.57 -34.32 -29.37
N ILE A 127 -8.84 -34.28 -28.95
CA ILE A 127 -9.98 -34.66 -29.83
C ILE A 127 -11.15 -33.72 -29.51
N CYS A 128 -11.62 -33.03 -30.55
CA CYS A 128 -12.85 -32.24 -30.62
C CYS A 128 -13.95 -33.07 -31.32
N GLY A 129 -15.22 -32.83 -30.96
CA GLY A 129 -16.39 -33.32 -31.69
C GLY A 129 -17.66 -32.57 -31.26
N GLU A 130 -18.35 -31.98 -32.24
CA GLU A 130 -19.43 -31.00 -32.16
C GLU A 130 -20.83 -31.57 -31.79
N ASN A 131 -21.73 -30.71 -31.27
CA ASN A 131 -22.97 -30.32 -31.96
C ASN A 131 -23.85 -29.32 -31.18
N ARG A 132 -24.43 -28.35 -31.91
CA ARG A 132 -25.42 -27.33 -31.49
C ARG A 132 -26.85 -27.85 -31.66
N THR A 133 -27.80 -27.45 -30.80
CA THR A 133 -29.02 -26.64 -31.13
C THR A 133 -29.99 -26.51 -29.93
N ALA A 134 -30.43 -25.28 -29.62
CA ALA A 134 -31.85 -24.85 -29.48
C ALA A 134 -32.02 -23.53 -28.67
N MET A 135 -32.60 -22.53 -29.35
CA MET A 135 -33.38 -21.35 -28.90
C MET A 135 -34.51 -21.74 -27.91
N GLU A 136 -35.23 -20.91 -27.14
CA GLU A 136 -35.48 -19.46 -27.00
C GLU A 136 -36.38 -19.23 -25.76
N LYS A 137 -36.42 -17.98 -25.23
CA LYS A 137 -37.55 -17.19 -24.64
C LYS A 137 -37.05 -16.35 -23.43
N ASN A 138 -36.79 -15.05 -23.60
CA ASN A 138 -37.69 -13.87 -23.50
C ASN A 138 -38.40 -13.69 -22.15
N ASP A 139 -38.02 -12.63 -21.40
CA ASP A 139 -38.90 -11.54 -20.95
C ASP A 139 -38.05 -10.46 -20.21
N LYS A 140 -37.92 -9.25 -20.76
CA LYS A 140 -38.72 -8.05 -20.47
C LYS A 140 -38.79 -7.67 -18.99
N ASN A 141 -37.98 -6.68 -18.58
CA ASN A 141 -38.50 -5.60 -17.76
C ASN A 141 -37.71 -4.28 -17.92
N LYS A 142 -38.47 -3.22 -18.18
CA LYS A 142 -38.07 -1.85 -18.50
C LYS A 142 -38.93 -0.93 -17.63
N ILE A 143 -38.34 -0.24 -16.66
CA ILE A 143 -38.88 0.94 -15.94
C ILE A 143 -37.63 1.76 -15.57
N PHE A 144 -37.24 2.85 -16.22
CA PHE A 144 -37.85 4.18 -16.39
C PHE A 144 -38.17 4.89 -15.07
N PHE A 145 -37.21 5.65 -14.55
CA PHE A 145 -37.49 6.95 -13.94
C PHE A 145 -36.37 7.94 -14.26
N SER A 146 -36.73 8.90 -15.10
CA SER A 146 -36.02 10.13 -15.40
C SER A 146 -36.16 11.15 -14.28
N LYS A 147 -35.09 11.90 -13.97
CA LYS A 147 -35.17 13.38 -14.00
C LYS A 147 -33.79 14.02 -14.01
N SER A 148 -33.57 14.75 -15.09
CA SER A 148 -32.51 15.71 -15.38
C SER A 148 -32.57 16.91 -14.44
N ILE A 149 -31.41 17.50 -14.13
CA ILE A 149 -31.25 18.95 -14.00
C ILE A 149 -29.96 19.32 -14.74
N ASP A 150 -30.14 19.97 -15.88
CA ASP A 150 -29.14 20.74 -16.60
C ASP A 150 -28.63 21.87 -15.70
N ASN A 151 -27.34 22.21 -15.81
CA ASN A 151 -27.00 23.63 -15.73
C ASN A 151 -25.91 23.98 -16.74
N SER A 152 -26.37 24.78 -17.68
CA SER A 152 -25.69 25.36 -18.82
C SER A 152 -24.43 26.13 -18.46
N ALA A 153 -23.47 26.04 -19.37
CA ALA A 153 -22.40 27.00 -19.54
C ALA A 153 -22.95 28.44 -19.52
N ILE A 154 -22.36 29.28 -18.68
CA ILE A 154 -22.47 30.74 -18.79
C ILE A 154 -21.04 31.28 -18.85
N GLN A 155 -20.62 31.63 -20.06
CA GLN A 155 -19.62 32.67 -20.30
C GLN A 155 -20.23 34.00 -19.90
N CYS A 156 -19.54 34.78 -19.09
CA CYS A 156 -19.74 36.23 -18.99
C CYS A 156 -18.37 36.89 -18.77
N GLU A 157 -17.82 37.33 -19.90
CA GLU A 157 -17.04 38.55 -20.17
C GLU A 157 -16.25 39.20 -19.02
N GLU A 158 -14.93 39.28 -19.25
CA GLU A 158 -14.03 40.25 -18.64
C GLU A 158 -14.46 41.68 -19.01
N THR A 159 -14.92 42.45 -18.04
CA THR A 159 -14.84 43.91 -18.10
C THR A 159 -13.93 44.41 -16.99
N ASN A 160 -12.68 44.69 -17.37
CA ASN A 160 -11.73 45.44 -16.56
C ASN A 160 -12.23 46.87 -16.39
N THR A 161 -12.64 47.23 -15.17
CA THR A 161 -12.64 48.63 -14.72
C THR A 161 -12.00 48.71 -13.35
N ALA A 162 -10.77 49.22 -13.32
CA ALA A 162 -10.03 49.51 -12.10
C ALA A 162 -10.67 50.67 -11.33
N LYS A 163 -11.00 50.47 -10.05
CA LYS A 163 -10.92 51.48 -8.98
C LYS A 163 -10.60 50.83 -7.63
N HIS A 164 -9.68 51.49 -6.92
CA HIS A 164 -9.09 51.19 -5.61
C HIS A 164 -10.11 50.93 -4.49
N ASP A 165 -9.90 49.90 -3.67
CA ASP A 165 -9.91 50.01 -2.20
C ASP A 165 -9.22 48.81 -1.54
N GLY A 166 -8.28 49.09 -0.65
CA GLY A 166 -7.43 48.12 0.02
C GLY A 166 -8.13 47.51 1.23
N THR A 167 -8.77 46.36 1.03
CA THR A 167 -9.00 45.41 2.14
C THR A 167 -8.67 44.01 1.66
N VAL A 168 -7.59 43.44 2.20
CA VAL A 168 -7.19 42.05 1.96
C VAL A 168 -8.26 41.14 2.54
N LYS A 169 -9.27 40.79 1.73
CA LYS A 169 -10.25 39.76 2.06
C LYS A 169 -9.49 38.43 2.11
N LYS A 170 -9.14 37.97 3.31
CA LYS A 170 -8.58 36.63 3.54
C LYS A 170 -9.49 35.63 2.84
N ARG A 171 -8.99 35.02 1.77
CA ARG A 171 -9.69 33.99 1.00
C ARG A 171 -10.03 32.86 1.98
N LYS A 172 -11.32 32.63 2.23
CA LYS A 172 -11.77 31.50 3.06
C LYS A 172 -11.41 30.22 2.31
N PHE A 173 -10.60 29.37 2.92
CA PHE A 173 -10.26 28.07 2.35
C PHE A 173 -11.52 27.20 2.16
N SER A 174 -11.53 26.38 1.11
CA SER A 174 -12.56 25.35 0.92
C SER A 174 -12.56 24.39 2.12
N ARG A 175 -13.71 23.79 2.46
CA ARG A 175 -13.81 22.79 3.54
C ARG A 175 -12.75 21.69 3.41
N SER A 176 -12.52 21.20 2.19
CA SER A 176 -11.49 20.20 1.92
C SER A 176 -10.09 20.71 2.24
N ALA A 177 -9.79 21.96 1.93
CA ALA A 177 -8.49 22.56 2.19
C ALA A 177 -8.30 22.94 3.66
N THR A 178 -9.37 23.25 4.39
CA THR A 178 -9.34 23.40 5.85
C THR A 178 -9.06 22.06 6.53
N ILE A 179 -9.72 20.98 6.10
CA ILE A 179 -9.49 19.62 6.62
C ILE A 179 -8.05 19.18 6.33
N ILE A 180 -7.56 19.39 5.10
CA ILE A 180 -6.16 19.09 4.73
C ILE A 180 -5.20 19.86 5.62
N LYS A 181 -5.40 21.17 5.79
CA LYS A 181 -4.54 22.01 6.63
C LYS A 181 -4.54 21.58 8.10
N GLU A 182 -5.70 21.16 8.60
CA GLU A 182 -5.82 20.61 9.96
C GLU A 182 -5.07 19.30 10.09
N MET A 183 -5.25 18.35 9.16
CA MET A 183 -4.52 17.08 9.12
C MET A 183 -3.01 17.28 8.99
N GLU A 184 -2.55 18.17 8.12
CA GLU A 184 -1.13 18.51 7.92
C GLU A 184 -0.51 19.20 9.14
N SER A 185 -1.32 19.88 9.95
CA SER A 185 -0.85 20.51 11.19
C SER A 185 -0.73 19.55 12.38
N ARG A 186 -1.26 18.31 12.25
CA ARG A 186 -1.15 17.30 13.31
C ARG A 186 0.29 16.78 13.36
N ILE A 187 0.96 17.02 14.48
CA ILE A 187 2.27 16.40 14.76
C ILE A 187 1.98 15.00 15.30
N LEU A 188 2.16 13.99 14.46
CA LEU A 188 2.03 12.58 14.86
C LEU A 188 3.37 12.05 15.39
N PRO A 189 3.35 11.09 16.34
CA PRO A 189 4.59 10.48 16.81
C PRO A 189 5.28 9.70 15.69
N ASN A 190 6.60 9.61 15.76
CA ASN A 190 7.37 8.70 14.94
C ASN A 190 7.22 7.24 15.43
N GLY A 191 7.71 6.31 14.61
CA GLY A 191 7.91 4.93 15.06
C GLY A 191 8.80 4.87 16.30
N GLN A 192 8.52 3.92 17.17
CA GLN A 192 9.30 3.65 18.38
C GLN A 192 10.13 2.38 18.21
N ILE A 193 11.14 2.21 19.05
CA ILE A 193 11.92 0.98 19.16
C ILE A 193 11.65 0.45 20.56
N ASP A 194 11.34 -0.83 20.67
CA ASP A 194 11.20 -1.49 21.97
C ASP A 194 12.50 -1.36 22.78
N ASP A 195 12.42 -1.01 24.05
CA ASP A 195 13.59 -0.72 24.89
C ASP A 195 14.51 -1.94 24.99
N ARG A 196 13.95 -3.14 25.13
CA ARG A 196 14.72 -4.37 25.21
C ARG A 196 15.44 -4.64 23.89
N PHE A 197 14.74 -4.50 22.77
CA PHE A 197 15.36 -4.67 21.46
C PHE A 197 16.45 -3.62 21.17
N LYS A 198 16.22 -2.39 21.64
CA LYS A 198 17.16 -1.27 21.54
C LYS A 198 18.46 -1.56 22.27
N GLU A 199 18.39 -2.07 23.49
CA GLU A 199 19.54 -2.41 24.32
C GLU A 199 20.29 -3.66 23.82
N GLU A 200 19.56 -4.70 23.40
CA GLU A 200 20.16 -5.99 23.07
C GLU A 200 20.74 -6.05 21.66
N LYS A 201 20.04 -5.52 20.64
CA LYS A 201 20.34 -5.83 19.22
C LYS A 201 20.34 -4.64 18.28
N TRP A 202 19.57 -3.57 18.54
CA TRP A 202 19.36 -2.50 17.56
C TRP A 202 20.65 -1.94 16.97
N SER A 203 21.63 -1.61 17.81
CA SER A 203 22.93 -1.05 17.41
C SER A 203 23.80 -1.98 16.55
N THR A 204 23.53 -3.30 16.58
CA THR A 204 24.27 -4.31 15.81
C THR A 204 23.74 -4.50 14.39
N ILE A 205 22.53 -4.02 14.13
CA ILE A 205 21.85 -4.14 12.84
C ILE A 205 22.35 -3.05 11.90
N SER A 206 22.49 -3.35 10.61
CA SER A 206 22.95 -2.35 9.64
C SER A 206 21.98 -1.16 9.54
N HIS A 207 22.54 0.02 9.29
CA HIS A 207 21.76 1.26 9.19
C HIS A 207 20.68 1.19 8.08
N ILE A 208 20.91 0.44 7.01
CA ILE A 208 19.94 0.22 5.94
C ILE A 208 18.68 -0.47 6.47
N LEU A 209 18.86 -1.51 7.30
CA LEU A 209 17.74 -2.26 7.88
C LEU A 209 17.06 -1.45 9.00
N GLN A 210 17.83 -0.74 9.83
CA GLN A 210 17.28 0.18 10.83
C GLN A 210 16.40 1.26 10.17
N ASN A 211 16.87 1.88 9.09
CA ASN A 211 16.13 2.87 8.32
C ASN A 211 14.82 2.31 7.77
N PHE A 212 14.86 1.09 7.22
CA PHE A 212 13.65 0.45 6.74
C PHE A 212 12.65 0.19 7.86
N ALA A 213 13.10 -0.39 8.98
CA ALA A 213 12.25 -0.67 10.13
C ALA A 213 11.61 0.63 10.68
N MET A 214 12.39 1.70 10.79
CA MET A 214 11.90 3.01 11.24
C MET A 214 10.92 3.64 10.25
N THR A 215 11.18 3.52 8.94
CA THR A 215 10.26 3.93 7.88
C THR A 215 8.94 3.18 8.00
N CYS A 216 9.01 1.87 8.21
CA CYS A 216 7.86 1.00 8.36
C CYS A 216 6.99 1.41 9.57
N ALA A 217 7.62 1.54 10.74
CA ALA A 217 6.95 1.96 11.97
C ALA A 217 6.33 3.36 11.84
N THR A 218 7.05 4.32 11.27
CA THR A 218 6.56 5.69 11.11
C THR A 218 5.37 5.78 10.14
N ASN A 219 5.43 5.10 8.99
CA ASN A 219 4.32 5.09 8.04
C ASN A 219 3.10 4.36 8.63
N CYS A 220 3.28 3.23 9.31
CA CYS A 220 2.17 2.52 9.96
C CYS A 220 1.54 3.38 11.07
N THR A 221 2.34 4.09 11.87
CA THR A 221 1.83 5.06 12.85
C THR A 221 0.97 6.13 12.19
N GLN A 222 1.43 6.71 11.08
CA GLN A 222 0.65 7.70 10.32
C GLN A 222 -0.65 7.11 9.78
N TYR A 223 -0.60 5.92 9.17
CA TYR A 223 -1.79 5.25 8.66
C TYR A 223 -2.81 4.96 9.76
N LEU A 224 -2.37 4.45 10.90
CA LEU A 224 -3.27 4.10 12.01
C LEU A 224 -3.93 5.34 12.62
N ASN A 225 -3.19 6.43 12.84
CA ASN A 225 -3.79 7.70 13.30
C ASN A 225 -4.73 8.33 12.26
N ASN A 226 -4.50 8.10 10.96
CA ASN A 226 -5.42 8.56 9.92
C ASN A 226 -6.66 7.66 9.77
N ILE A 227 -6.55 6.38 10.11
CA ILE A 227 -7.68 5.43 10.12
C ILE A 227 -8.56 5.68 11.35
N HIS A 228 -7.94 5.95 12.50
CA HIS A 228 -8.59 6.11 13.79
C HIS A 228 -8.47 7.56 14.28
N ASP A 229 -9.48 8.38 14.01
CA ASP A 229 -9.59 9.75 14.51
C ASP A 229 -10.40 9.77 15.82
N GLU A 230 -9.88 9.09 16.85
CA GLU A 230 -10.49 9.05 18.18
C GLU A 230 -9.90 10.15 19.07
N LYS A 231 -10.77 10.93 19.72
CA LYS A 231 -10.36 11.98 20.64
C LYS A 231 -9.55 11.39 21.81
N ASP A 232 -8.47 12.06 22.18
CA ASP A 232 -7.59 11.71 23.31
C ASP A 232 -6.80 10.40 23.15
N LYS A 233 -6.80 9.80 21.94
CA LYS A 233 -6.00 8.60 21.63
C LYS A 233 -5.06 8.86 20.46
N VAL A 234 -3.83 8.37 20.61
CA VAL A 234 -2.82 8.37 19.55
C VAL A 234 -2.33 6.95 19.34
N TRP A 235 -2.29 6.54 18.08
CA TRP A 235 -1.72 5.26 17.71
C TRP A 235 -0.20 5.33 17.66
N THR A 236 0.45 4.28 18.13
CA THR A 236 1.90 4.09 18.08
C THR A 236 2.25 2.75 17.42
N CYS A 237 3.40 2.72 16.77
CA CYS A 237 4.02 1.49 16.29
C CYS A 237 5.41 1.36 16.89
N THR A 238 5.63 0.26 17.60
CA THR A 238 6.90 -0.06 18.26
C THR A 238 7.56 -1.22 17.55
N ILE A 239 8.79 -1.04 17.10
CA ILE A 239 9.61 -2.09 16.48
C ILE A 239 10.03 -3.05 17.58
N LEU A 240 9.50 -4.27 17.52
CA LEU A 240 9.85 -5.33 18.45
C LEU A 240 11.10 -6.06 18.00
N GLU A 241 11.19 -6.38 16.71
CA GLU A 241 12.30 -7.14 16.14
C GLU A 241 12.53 -6.78 14.67
N VAL A 242 13.78 -6.97 14.22
CA VAL A 242 14.19 -6.95 12.81
C VAL A 242 15.09 -8.15 12.57
N ASN A 243 14.63 -9.09 11.75
CA ASN A 243 15.29 -10.37 11.53
C ASN A 243 15.62 -10.57 10.05
N THR A 244 16.85 -10.98 9.73
CA THR A 244 17.19 -11.46 8.39
C THR A 244 16.81 -12.93 8.27
N VAL A 245 15.83 -13.24 7.42
CA VAL A 245 15.33 -14.60 7.19
C VAL A 245 16.25 -15.34 6.21
N LYS A 246 16.66 -14.66 5.15
CA LYS A 246 17.51 -15.24 4.12
C LYS A 246 18.31 -14.16 3.41
N SER A 247 19.59 -14.41 3.20
CA SER A 247 20.42 -13.58 2.32
C SER A 247 20.46 -14.23 0.93
N TYR A 248 20.09 -13.47 -0.09
CA TYR A 248 20.18 -13.85 -1.49
C TYR A 248 21.48 -13.35 -2.13
N HIS A 249 21.81 -13.96 -3.27
CA HIS A 249 22.88 -13.51 -4.16
C HIS A 249 22.64 -12.04 -4.58
N MET A 250 23.72 -11.28 -4.80
CA MET A 250 23.71 -9.82 -5.04
C MET A 250 23.38 -8.95 -3.82
N GLN A 251 23.80 -9.38 -2.61
CA GLN A 251 23.70 -8.54 -1.39
C GLN A 251 22.27 -8.06 -1.16
N THR A 252 21.29 -8.96 -1.29
CA THR A 252 19.88 -8.67 -1.02
C THR A 252 19.42 -9.55 0.12
N ASP A 253 19.02 -8.94 1.22
CA ASP A 253 18.51 -9.62 2.39
C ASP A 253 16.99 -9.62 2.36
N HIS A 254 16.39 -10.80 2.47
CA HIS A 254 15.00 -10.92 2.90
C HIS A 254 14.96 -10.76 4.41
N ILE A 255 14.34 -9.67 4.83
CA ILE A 255 14.15 -9.35 6.22
C ILE A 255 12.68 -9.40 6.61
N VAL A 256 12.45 -9.47 7.91
CA VAL A 256 11.15 -9.33 8.52
C VAL A 256 11.22 -8.35 9.69
N VAL A 257 10.27 -7.43 9.74
CA VAL A 257 10.09 -6.47 10.83
C VAL A 257 8.80 -6.79 11.56
N ASP A 258 8.87 -6.95 12.88
CA ASP A 258 7.69 -7.07 13.74
C ASP A 258 7.37 -5.72 14.39
N LEU A 259 6.17 -5.21 14.14
CA LEU A 259 5.65 -3.99 14.73
C LEU A 259 4.50 -4.29 15.68
N LEU A 260 4.61 -3.83 16.91
CA LEU A 260 3.49 -3.74 17.84
C LEU A 260 2.75 -2.43 17.60
N CYS A 261 1.48 -2.51 17.21
CA CYS A 261 0.63 -1.37 16.95
C CYS A 261 -0.41 -1.24 18.07
N ARG A 262 -0.45 -0.13 18.79
CA ARG A 262 -1.41 0.09 19.88
C ARG A 262 -1.97 1.51 19.89
N PRO A 263 -3.23 1.70 20.30
CA PRO A 263 -3.71 3.00 20.74
C PRO A 263 -3.17 3.30 22.15
N GLU A 264 -2.68 4.51 22.36
CA GLU A 264 -2.24 5.04 23.65
C GLU A 264 -3.03 6.31 23.99
N ASP A 265 -3.20 6.58 25.29
CA ASP A 265 -3.83 7.81 25.74
C ASP A 265 -2.87 9.00 25.54
N GLU A 266 -3.32 10.07 24.86
CA GLU A 266 -2.49 11.25 24.53
C GLU A 266 -1.83 11.89 25.76
N LYS A 267 -2.52 11.86 26.90
CA LYS A 267 -2.05 12.44 28.16
C LYS A 267 -0.84 11.70 28.73
N VAL A 268 -0.72 10.40 28.48
CA VAL A 268 0.42 9.59 28.93
C VAL A 268 1.67 9.97 28.11
N LYS A 269 1.51 10.12 26.79
CA LYS A 269 2.58 10.54 25.88
C LYS A 269 3.12 11.94 26.15
N HIS A 270 2.25 12.91 26.44
CA HIS A 270 2.69 14.28 26.73
C HIS A 270 3.56 14.35 28.00
N ASN A 271 3.29 13.50 29.00
CA ASN A 271 4.11 13.43 30.21
C ASN A 271 5.48 12.76 29.94
N GLU A 272 5.53 11.71 29.13
CA GLU A 272 6.80 11.04 28.77
C GLU A 272 7.75 11.95 27.98
N LEU A 273 7.21 12.72 27.02
CA LEU A 273 7.97 13.70 26.23
C LEU A 273 8.49 14.88 27.08
N GLN A 274 7.76 15.28 28.13
CA GLN A 274 8.22 16.32 29.06
C GLN A 274 9.33 15.81 29.98
N THR A 275 9.25 14.56 30.45
CA THR A 275 10.31 13.97 31.29
C THR A 275 11.63 13.71 30.56
N GLN A 276 11.61 13.50 29.24
CA GLN A 276 12.84 13.39 28.44
C GLN A 276 13.52 14.74 28.15
N GLY A 277 12.83 15.86 28.36
CA GLY A 277 13.36 17.21 28.18
C GLY A 277 14.03 17.81 29.42
N GLU A 278 13.88 17.21 30.60
CA GLU A 278 14.43 17.74 31.87
C GLU A 278 15.77 17.12 32.28
N TYR A 279 16.31 16.17 31.50
CA TYR A 279 17.61 15.54 31.73
C TYR A 279 18.59 15.65 30.54
N GLY A 280 18.33 16.58 29.61
CA GLY A 280 19.20 16.87 28.45
C GLY A 280 20.15 18.04 28.68
#